data_AF-A0A9D6TKG3-F1
#
_entry.id   AF-A0A9D6TKG3-F1
#
_cell.length_a   1.000
_cell.length_b   1.000
_cell.length_c   1.000
_cell.angle_alpha   90.00
_cell.angle_beta   90.00
_cell.angle_gamma   90.00
#
_symmetry.space_group_name_H-M   'P 1'
#
loop_
_entity.id
_entity.type
_entity.pdbx_description
1 polymer ?
#
loop_
_entity_poly.entity_id
_entity_poly.type
_entity_poly.pdbx_seq_one_letter_code
_entity_poly.pdbx_strand_id
1 'polypeptide(L)'
;MKILVASIAMISGLWAAAGQPRLAWTTSRVDGSPDPPRAFVHQEISPQLRFSEAVELISVPSRGRFLLLERRGKILSFSTIGAVKTADEVVDLLTLHPDLLNAFGVILHPKFRENRQIFVCYSRPSDAENGVRVSRFTP
;
A
#
# COMPACT_ATOMS: atom_id res chain seq x y z
N MET A 1 -20.84 -60.07 -46.36
CA MET A 1 -22.24 -59.61 -46.29
C MET A 1 -22.27 -58.15 -46.68
N LYS A 2 -22.76 -57.84 -47.88
CA LYS A 2 -22.79 -56.49 -48.48
C LYS A 2 -23.99 -55.73 -47.90
N ILE A 3 -23.79 -54.53 -47.37
CA ILE A 3 -24.89 -53.59 -47.16
C ILE A 3 -24.47 -52.24 -47.73
N LEU A 4 -25.18 -51.86 -48.78
CA LEU A 4 -25.09 -50.61 -49.52
C LEU A 4 -25.92 -49.57 -48.78
N VAL A 5 -25.38 -48.39 -48.47
CA VAL A 5 -26.17 -47.24 -48.01
C VAL A 5 -25.85 -46.07 -48.92
N ALA A 6 -26.85 -45.63 -49.68
CA ALA A 6 -26.79 -44.47 -50.56
C ALA A 6 -27.03 -43.21 -49.73
N SER A 7 -26.05 -42.30 -49.68
CA SER A 7 -26.15 -41.02 -48.99
C SER A 7 -26.58 -39.93 -49.98
N ILE A 8 -27.75 -39.35 -49.74
CA ILE A 8 -28.27 -38.18 -50.47
C ILE A 8 -27.54 -36.94 -49.94
N ALA A 9 -26.80 -36.26 -50.81
CA ALA A 9 -26.17 -34.98 -50.49
C ALA A 9 -27.14 -33.83 -50.82
N MET A 10 -27.71 -33.20 -49.78
CA MET A 10 -28.36 -31.90 -49.89
C MET A 10 -27.30 -30.80 -49.87
N ILE A 11 -27.14 -30.10 -50.99
CA ILE A 11 -26.27 -28.91 -51.08
C ILE A 11 -27.11 -27.72 -50.65
N SER A 12 -27.01 -27.32 -49.39
CA SER A 12 -27.51 -26.04 -48.91
C SER A 12 -26.54 -24.93 -49.37
N GLY A 13 -27.01 -24.05 -50.24
CA GLY A 13 -26.27 -22.86 -50.64
C GLY A 13 -26.10 -21.91 -49.47
N LEU A 14 -24.86 -21.65 -49.05
CA LEU A 14 -24.53 -20.54 -48.17
C LEU A 14 -24.71 -19.23 -48.95
N TRP A 15 -25.71 -18.44 -48.60
CA TRP A 15 -25.75 -17.02 -48.95
C TRP A 15 -25.06 -16.24 -47.83
N ALA A 16 -23.78 -15.93 -48.03
CA ALA A 16 -23.08 -14.98 -47.18
C ALA A 16 -23.40 -13.56 -47.69
N ALA A 17 -24.24 -12.82 -46.97
CA ALA A 17 -24.42 -11.40 -47.21
C ALA A 17 -23.13 -10.66 -46.82
N ALA A 18 -22.29 -10.35 -47.81
CA ALA A 18 -21.09 -9.54 -47.60
C ALA A 18 -21.51 -8.10 -47.24
N GLY A 19 -21.39 -7.73 -45.96
CA GLY A 19 -21.56 -6.35 -45.50
C GLY A 19 -20.48 -5.45 -46.11
N GLN A 20 -20.86 -4.24 -46.54
CA GLN A 20 -19.95 -3.26 -47.14
C GLN A 20 -18.73 -3.00 -46.24
N PRO A 21 -17.50 -2.99 -46.80
CA PRO A 21 -16.29 -2.74 -46.02
C PRO A 21 -16.33 -1.32 -45.44
N ARG A 22 -16.08 -1.20 -44.13
CA ARG A 22 -15.97 0.12 -43.49
C ARG A 22 -14.74 0.84 -44.05
N LEU A 23 -14.91 2.08 -44.50
CA LEU A 23 -13.79 2.95 -44.86
C LEU A 23 -12.95 3.23 -43.62
N ALA A 24 -11.64 3.00 -43.72
CA ALA A 24 -10.70 3.30 -42.66
C ALA A 24 -10.72 4.82 -42.40
N TRP A 25 -10.98 5.23 -41.16
CA TRP A 25 -10.74 6.60 -40.73
C TRP A 25 -9.24 6.81 -40.60
N THR A 26 -8.62 7.34 -41.65
CA THR A 26 -7.19 7.64 -41.71
C THR A 26 -6.86 9.07 -41.28
N THR A 27 -7.87 9.89 -40.98
CA THR A 27 -7.68 11.29 -40.60
C THR A 27 -8.14 11.52 -39.15
N SER A 28 -7.28 12.17 -38.37
CA SER A 28 -7.60 12.67 -37.02
C SER A 28 -7.52 14.19 -37.03
N ARG A 29 -8.49 14.85 -36.40
CA ARG A 29 -8.49 16.31 -36.14
C ARG A 29 -8.28 16.62 -34.65
N VAL A 30 -7.86 15.63 -33.87
CA VAL A 30 -7.59 15.82 -32.44
C VAL A 30 -6.29 16.59 -32.30
N ASP A 31 -6.39 17.90 -32.11
CA ASP A 31 -5.30 18.75 -31.68
C ASP A 31 -5.31 18.79 -30.15
N GLY A 32 -4.70 17.78 -29.54
CA GLY A 32 -4.47 17.74 -28.10
C GLY A 32 -3.05 18.21 -27.82
N SER A 33 -2.90 19.37 -27.17
CA SER A 33 -1.64 19.70 -26.51
C SER A 33 -1.43 18.65 -25.41
N PRO A 34 -0.30 17.92 -25.37
CA PRO A 34 -0.03 17.04 -24.25
C PRO A 34 -0.03 17.85 -22.97
N ASP A 35 -0.70 17.34 -21.94
CA ASP A 35 -0.68 17.95 -20.62
C ASP A 35 0.79 18.00 -20.12
N PRO A 36 1.24 19.11 -19.52
CA PRO A 36 2.59 19.20 -18.99
C PRO A 36 2.81 18.16 -17.88
N PRO A 37 4.06 17.70 -17.68
CA PRO A 37 4.35 16.76 -16.61
C PRO A 37 3.98 17.35 -15.24
N ARG A 38 3.55 16.49 -14.32
CA ARG A 38 3.23 16.90 -12.95
C ARG A 38 4.45 17.52 -12.27
N ALA A 39 4.24 18.62 -11.55
CA ALA A 39 5.29 19.33 -10.81
C ALA A 39 5.95 18.47 -9.72
N PHE A 40 5.25 17.45 -9.22
CA PHE A 40 5.76 16.51 -8.23
C PHE A 40 5.49 15.07 -8.67
N VAL A 41 6.47 14.21 -8.41
CA VAL A 41 6.41 12.77 -8.65
C VAL A 41 6.64 12.04 -7.34
N HIS A 42 6.01 10.88 -7.20
CA HIS A 42 6.24 10.01 -6.06
C HIS A 42 7.49 9.17 -6.31
N GLN A 43 8.32 9.01 -5.28
CA GLN A 43 9.44 8.08 -5.28
C GLN A 43 9.27 7.13 -4.11
N GLU A 44 9.39 5.84 -4.38
CA GLU A 44 9.36 4.82 -3.34
C GLU A 44 10.69 4.82 -2.57
N ILE A 45 10.63 5.11 -1.27
CA ILE A 45 11.81 5.21 -0.41
C ILE A 45 12.32 3.85 0.07
N SER A 46 11.48 2.82 0.08
CA SER A 46 11.83 1.49 0.60
C SER A 46 11.01 0.38 -0.07
N PRO A 47 11.30 0.03 -1.34
CA PRO A 47 10.47 -0.88 -2.14
C PRO A 47 10.32 -2.31 -1.62
N GLN A 48 11.18 -2.71 -0.69
CA GLN A 48 11.21 -4.06 -0.13
C GLN A 48 10.52 -4.15 1.22
N LEU A 49 10.18 -3.02 1.84
CA LEU A 49 9.46 -2.98 3.10
C LEU A 49 7.95 -2.97 2.84
N ARG A 50 7.21 -3.65 3.70
CA ARG A 50 5.75 -3.67 3.71
C ARG A 50 5.30 -3.36 5.12
N PHE A 51 4.32 -2.49 5.22
CA PHE A 51 3.74 -2.06 6.49
C PHE A 51 2.23 -2.29 6.42
N SER A 52 1.64 -2.64 7.56
CA SER A 52 0.22 -2.85 7.71
C SER A 52 -0.40 -1.67 8.43
N GLU A 53 -1.32 -0.97 7.76
CA GLU A 53 -2.09 0.12 8.38
C GLU A 53 -1.17 1.17 9.06
N ALA A 54 -0.15 1.65 8.36
CA ALA A 54 0.76 2.67 8.86
C ALA A 54 0.01 3.96 9.18
N VAL A 55 0.19 4.49 10.40
CA VAL A 55 -0.51 5.68 10.90
C VAL A 55 0.41 6.88 10.99
N GLU A 56 1.67 6.68 11.38
CA GLU A 56 2.63 7.78 11.50
C GLU A 56 4.03 7.36 11.08
N LEU A 57 4.75 8.30 10.47
CA LEU A 57 6.16 8.17 10.07
C LEU A 57 6.91 9.43 10.52
N ILE A 58 7.91 9.27 11.38
CA ILE A 58 8.76 10.38 11.84
C ILE A 58 10.23 10.11 11.56
N SER A 59 10.98 11.18 11.26
CA SER A 59 12.43 11.11 11.16
C SER A 59 13.06 11.03 12.54
N VAL A 60 14.01 10.12 12.69
CA VAL A 60 14.87 10.04 13.88
C VAL A 60 16.12 10.87 13.63
N PRO A 61 16.28 12.03 14.32
CA PRO A 61 17.42 12.90 14.12
C PRO A 61 18.75 12.15 14.30
N SER A 62 19.79 12.60 13.61
CA SER A 62 21.19 12.09 13.69
C SER A 62 21.45 10.63 13.29
N ARG A 63 20.43 9.83 12.95
CA ARG A 63 20.64 8.41 12.62
C ARG A 63 20.32 8.01 11.19
N GLY A 64 19.73 8.91 10.38
CA GLY A 64 19.31 8.57 9.02
C GLY A 64 18.30 7.42 9.03
N ARG A 65 17.37 7.44 9.99
CA ARG A 65 16.35 6.41 10.18
C ARG A 65 14.97 7.03 10.29
N PHE A 66 13.97 6.29 9.85
CA PHE A 66 12.59 6.57 10.20
C PHE A 66 12.15 5.70 11.37
N LEU A 67 11.12 6.19 12.06
CA LEU A 67 10.28 5.43 12.99
C LEU A 67 8.86 5.44 12.41
N LEU A 68 8.27 4.26 12.25
CA LEU A 68 6.93 4.05 11.72
C LEU A 68 6.06 3.41 12.78
N LEU A 69 4.83 3.89 12.92
CA LEU A 69 3.81 3.32 13.78
C LEU A 69 2.72 2.67 12.92
N GLU A 70 2.42 1.41 13.18
CA GLU A 70 1.25 0.72 12.64
C GLU A 70 0.05 0.85 13.59
N ARG A 71 -1.17 0.89 13.05
CA ARG A 71 -2.42 1.04 13.84
C ARG A 71 -2.55 0.00 14.95
N ARG A 72 -2.06 -1.23 14.71
CA ARG A 72 -2.05 -2.33 15.69
C ARG A 72 -0.89 -2.27 16.70
N GLY A 73 -0.19 -1.14 16.77
CA GLY A 73 0.73 -0.84 17.86
C GLY A 73 2.16 -1.35 17.69
N LYS A 74 2.52 -1.86 16.50
CA LYS A 74 3.93 -2.11 16.16
C LYS A 74 4.60 -0.80 15.82
N ILE A 75 5.73 -0.55 16.48
CA ILE A 75 6.62 0.57 16.19
C ILE A 75 7.88 -0.02 15.58
N LEU A 76 8.17 0.37 14.35
CA LEU A 76 9.28 -0.14 13.55
C LEU A 76 10.26 0.98 13.25
N SER A 77 11.54 0.67 13.15
CA SER A 77 12.54 1.61 12.64
C SER A 77 13.29 1.03 11.46
N PHE A 78 13.57 1.83 10.45
CA PHE A 78 14.36 1.41 9.29
C PHE A 78 15.26 2.55 8.80
N SER A 79 16.36 2.19 8.13
CA SER A 79 17.29 3.17 7.54
C SER A 79 16.65 3.87 6.35
N THR A 80 16.96 5.15 6.16
CA THR A 80 16.57 5.93 4.97
C THR A 80 17.65 5.91 3.90
N ILE A 81 18.76 5.21 4.16
CA ILE A 81 19.96 5.16 3.31
C ILE A 81 20.13 3.73 2.81
N GLY A 82 20.24 3.57 1.49
CA GLY A 82 20.49 2.29 0.82
C GLY A 82 19.24 1.46 0.56
N ALA A 83 19.44 0.27 -0.03
CA ALA A 83 18.37 -0.69 -0.31
C ALA A 83 18.04 -1.50 0.95
N VAL A 84 17.18 -0.96 1.81
CA VAL A 84 16.78 -1.58 3.08
C VAL A 84 15.73 -2.67 2.85
N LYS A 85 15.98 -3.86 3.42
CA LYS A 85 15.10 -5.03 3.28
C LYS A 85 14.29 -5.36 4.52
N THR A 86 14.71 -4.83 5.68
CA THR A 86 14.13 -5.16 6.98
C THR A 86 13.91 -3.89 7.80
N ALA A 87 12.89 -3.93 8.65
CA ALA A 87 12.65 -2.94 9.68
C ALA A 87 12.86 -3.59 11.05
N ASP A 88 13.50 -2.87 11.95
CA ASP A 88 13.77 -3.31 13.32
C ASP A 88 12.57 -2.98 14.19
N GLU A 89 12.07 -3.96 14.94
CA GLU A 89 11.00 -3.72 15.92
C GLU A 89 11.55 -2.94 17.13
N VAL A 90 10.87 -1.86 17.47
CA VAL A 90 11.24 -0.94 18.56
C VAL A 90 10.34 -1.16 19.77
N VAL A 91 9.03 -1.25 19.55
CA VAL A 91 8.02 -1.55 20.57
C VAL A 91 6.88 -2.31 19.91
N ASP A 92 6.35 -3.33 20.59
CA ASP A 92 5.09 -3.99 20.24
C ASP A 92 4.06 -3.73 21.36
N LEU A 93 3.16 -2.77 21.14
CA LEU A 93 2.14 -2.42 22.12
C LEU A 93 1.12 -3.54 22.32
N LEU A 94 0.88 -4.39 21.31
CA LEU A 94 -0.09 -5.47 21.41
C LEU A 94 0.42 -6.56 22.37
N THR A 95 1.73 -6.76 22.41
CA THR A 95 2.38 -7.64 23.40
C THR A 95 2.22 -7.11 24.83
N LEU A 96 2.27 -5.79 25.02
CA LEU A 96 2.12 -5.15 26.34
C LEU A 96 0.65 -4.98 26.77
N HIS A 97 -0.22 -4.79 25.78
CA HIS A 97 -1.65 -4.52 25.94
C HIS A 97 -2.42 -5.36 24.92
N PRO A 98 -2.75 -6.61 25.26
CA PRO A 98 -3.49 -7.51 24.36
C PRO A 98 -4.87 -6.98 23.96
N ASP A 99 -5.41 -6.06 24.74
CA ASP A 99 -6.67 -5.35 24.51
C ASP A 99 -6.51 -4.07 23.68
N LEU A 100 -5.34 -3.77 23.12
CA LEU A 100 -5.13 -2.58 22.28
C LEU A 100 -6.18 -2.46 21.15
N LEU A 101 -6.80 -1.27 21.03
CA LEU A 101 -7.73 -0.97 19.94
C LEU A 101 -7.02 -0.30 18.77
N ASN A 102 -6.40 0.86 19.02
CA ASN A 102 -5.74 1.66 18.00
C ASN A 102 -4.54 2.40 18.58
N ALA A 103 -3.45 2.46 17.83
CA ALA A 103 -2.40 3.45 18.04
C ALA A 103 -2.63 4.65 17.11
N PHE A 104 -2.36 5.84 17.61
CA PHE A 104 -2.65 7.11 16.92
C PHE A 104 -1.39 7.88 16.55
N GLY A 105 -0.37 7.84 17.39
CA GLY A 105 0.86 8.54 17.08
C GLY A 105 2.03 8.23 18.01
N VAL A 106 3.22 8.57 17.54
CA VAL A 106 4.51 8.42 18.21
C VAL A 106 5.33 9.68 18.05
N ILE A 107 5.97 10.14 19.13
CA ILE A 107 6.89 11.27 19.08
C ILE A 107 8.14 10.99 19.93
N LEU A 108 9.26 11.55 19.49
CA LEU A 108 10.52 11.49 20.22
C LEU A 108 10.53 12.57 21.31
N HIS A 109 11.09 12.25 22.47
CA HIS A 109 11.40 13.27 23.47
C HIS A 109 12.36 14.33 22.87
N PRO A 110 12.25 15.63 23.21
CA PRO A 110 13.17 16.66 22.68
C PRO A 110 14.66 16.35 22.92
N LYS A 111 14.96 15.67 24.04
CA LYS A 111 16.29 15.14 24.41
C LYS A 111 16.52 13.67 24.02
N PHE A 112 15.90 13.18 22.94
CA PHE A 112 15.96 11.77 22.53
C PHE A 112 17.38 11.22 22.35
N ARG A 113 18.33 12.08 21.95
CA ARG A 113 19.75 11.71 21.85
C ARG A 113 20.36 11.29 23.19
N GLU A 114 19.88 11.88 24.28
CA GLU A 114 20.37 11.65 25.64
C GLU A 114 19.60 10.52 26.33
N ASN A 115 18.27 10.51 26.20
CA ASN A 115 17.41 9.65 27.01
C ASN A 115 16.69 8.53 26.26
N ARG A 116 16.72 8.54 24.92
CA ARG A 116 16.07 7.54 24.05
C ARG A 116 14.56 7.40 24.27
N GLN A 117 13.91 8.37 24.89
CA GLN A 117 12.50 8.28 25.24
C GLN A 117 11.58 8.58 24.04
N ILE A 118 10.57 7.74 23.87
CA ILE A 118 9.47 7.98 22.94
C ILE A 118 8.15 8.03 23.70
N PHE A 119 7.17 8.75 23.15
CA PHE A 119 5.81 8.82 23.68
C PHE A 119 4.86 8.32 22.62
N VAL A 120 3.92 7.47 23.01
CA VAL A 120 2.98 6.84 22.10
C VAL A 120 1.56 7.06 22.60
N CYS A 121 0.69 7.56 21.71
CA CYS A 121 -0.73 7.75 21.96
C CYS A 121 -1.50 6.54 21.41
N TYR A 122 -2.30 5.88 22.24
CA TYR A 122 -3.09 4.71 21.84
C TYR A 122 -4.34 4.56 22.70
N SER A 123 -5.31 3.78 22.21
CA SER A 123 -6.54 3.43 22.92
C SER A 123 -6.63 1.96 23.28
N ARG A 124 -7.36 1.72 24.37
CA ARG A 124 -7.76 0.41 24.89
C ARG A 124 -9.24 0.48 25.31
N PRO A 125 -9.94 -0.66 25.45
CA PRO A 125 -11.23 -0.70 26.09
C PRO A 125 -11.11 -0.06 27.47
N SER A 126 -12.08 0.79 27.81
CA SER A 126 -12.15 1.41 29.12
C SER A 126 -13.57 1.29 29.63
N ASP A 127 -13.64 0.95 30.91
CA ASP A 127 -14.81 0.99 31.78
C ASP A 127 -15.06 2.39 32.36
N ALA A 128 -14.11 3.33 32.18
CA ALA A 128 -14.22 4.75 32.52
C ALA A 128 -14.06 5.68 31.30
N GLU A 129 -14.35 6.98 31.48
CA GLU A 129 -14.62 7.99 30.44
C GLU A 129 -13.50 8.23 29.40
N ASN A 130 -12.26 7.76 29.60
CA ASN A 130 -11.16 8.00 28.67
C ASN A 130 -10.32 6.73 28.37
N GLY A 131 -10.66 6.04 27.29
CA GLY A 131 -9.93 4.88 26.77
C GLY A 131 -8.65 5.21 26.00
N VAL A 132 -8.28 6.49 25.87
CA VAL A 132 -7.05 6.95 25.19
C VAL A 132 -5.98 7.30 26.20
N ARG A 133 -4.74 6.90 25.94
CA ARG A 133 -3.59 7.12 26.82
C ARG A 133 -2.36 7.54 26.02
N VAL A 134 -1.50 8.31 26.66
CA VAL A 134 -0.14 8.58 26.21
C VAL A 134 0.83 7.94 27.19
N SER A 135 1.66 7.03 26.70
CA SER A 135 2.65 6.32 27.52
C SER A 135 4.07 6.58 27.01
N ARG A 136 5.02 6.59 27.94
CA ARG A 136 6.45 6.77 27.68
C ARG A 136 7.15 5.41 27.61
N PHE A 137 7.99 5.21 26.60
CA PHE A 137 8.84 4.04 26.44
C PHE A 137 10.31 4.45 26.29
N THR A 138 11.23 3.55 26.69
CA THR A 138 12.67 3.70 26.48
C THR A 138 13.19 2.46 25.75
N PRO A 139 13.04 2.42 24.42
CA PRO A 139 13.51 1.31 23.58
C PRO A 139 15.02 1.34 23.31
#